data_AF-A0A2H9LL01-F1
#
_entry.id   AF-A0A2H9LL01-F1
#
_cell.length_a   1.000
_cell.length_b   1.000
_cell.length_c   1.000
_cell.angle_alpha   90.00
_cell.angle_beta   90.00
_cell.angle_gamma   90.00
#
_symmetry.space_group_name_H-M   'P 1'
#
loop_
_entity.id
_entity.type
_entity.pdbx_description
1 polymer ?
#
loop_
_entity_poly.entity_id
_entity_poly.type
_entity_poly.pdbx_seq_one_letter_code
_entity_poly.pdbx_strand_id
1 'polypeptide(L)'
;MSVSPSVREVLARRIAGEIVLSSKPGATMRKWRELFAVSQMNLSEKMVVSSSIISDYESERRKSPGTRFVRRFVWALLKIDEDRGSRFIREFARLTSSPSTAVIDLREFPIPVRVEYLCKAIKGEIVACPDKFVKEVLGYTVVDSKKAVETLSGLEYSQVFGATTDRALIFT
;
A
#
# COMPACT_ATOMS: atom_id res chain seq x y z
N MET A 1 -1.01 -1.58 17.70
CA MET A 1 -1.79 -0.75 16.76
C MET A 1 -1.09 -0.81 15.41
N SER A 2 -1.48 -1.70 14.51
CA SER A 2 -1.10 -1.47 13.11
C SER A 2 -1.92 -0.27 12.63
N VAL A 3 -1.37 0.56 11.73
CA VAL A 3 -2.05 1.66 11.05
C VAL A 3 -2.43 1.14 9.66
N SER A 4 -3.46 1.66 8.99
CA SER A 4 -3.72 1.31 7.58
C SER A 4 -2.45 1.61 6.81
N PRO A 5 -1.97 0.68 5.96
CA PRO A 5 -0.83 1.01 5.14
C PRO A 5 -1.22 2.14 4.22
N SER A 6 -0.67 3.33 4.46
CA SER A 6 -0.82 4.48 3.58
C SER A 6 -0.54 4.06 2.12
N VAL A 7 -1.08 4.79 1.14
CA VAL A 7 -0.78 4.55 -0.29
C VAL A 7 0.73 4.41 -0.53
N ARG A 8 1.52 5.18 0.22
CA ARG A 8 2.98 5.10 0.28
C ARG A 8 3.49 3.70 0.66
N GLU A 9 2.94 3.07 1.69
CA GLU A 9 3.31 1.71 2.10
C GLU A 9 2.90 0.65 1.08
N VAL A 10 1.72 0.79 0.47
CA VAL A 10 1.26 -0.11 -0.59
C VAL A 10 2.22 -0.05 -1.79
N LEU A 11 2.56 1.17 -2.22
CA LEU A 11 3.54 1.40 -3.27
C LEU A 11 4.93 0.87 -2.88
N ALA A 12 5.37 1.09 -1.63
CA ALA A 12 6.63 0.56 -1.13
C ALA A 12 6.71 -0.98 -1.22
N ARG A 13 5.65 -1.68 -0.79
CA ARG A 13 5.57 -3.15 -0.89
C ARG A 13 5.58 -3.61 -2.34
N ARG A 14 4.87 -2.91 -3.23
CA ARG A 14 4.84 -3.22 -4.67
C ARG A 14 6.24 -3.11 -5.28
N ILE A 15 6.93 -1.99 -5.08
CA ILE A 15 8.28 -1.76 -5.61
C ILE A 15 9.27 -2.80 -5.05
N ALA A 16 9.28 -2.97 -3.73
CA ALA A 16 10.19 -3.91 -3.08
C ALA A 16 9.95 -5.36 -3.54
N GLY A 17 8.68 -5.77 -3.65
CA GLY A 17 8.31 -7.09 -4.15
C GLY A 17 8.76 -7.32 -5.59
N GLU A 18 8.57 -6.34 -6.47
CA GLU A 18 9.01 -6.43 -7.86
C GLU A 18 10.53 -6.55 -7.97
N ILE A 19 11.31 -5.79 -7.18
CA ILE A 19 12.77 -5.88 -7.17
C ILE A 19 13.24 -7.26 -6.70
N VAL A 20 12.65 -7.79 -5.61
CA VAL A 20 13.08 -9.06 -5.00
C VAL A 20 12.71 -10.26 -5.87
N LEU A 21 11.56 -10.24 -6.53
CA LEU A 21 11.09 -11.34 -7.38
C LEU A 21 11.65 -11.30 -8.81
N SER A 22 12.29 -10.19 -9.21
CA SER A 22 12.84 -10.03 -10.55
C SER A 22 14.06 -10.91 -10.78
N SER A 23 14.15 -11.50 -11.97
CA SER A 23 15.38 -12.17 -12.45
C SER A 23 16.53 -11.18 -12.70
N LYS A 24 16.21 -9.89 -12.82
CA LYS A 24 17.15 -8.77 -13.02
C LYS A 24 16.89 -7.65 -12.01
N PRO A 25 17.23 -7.84 -10.71
CA PRO A 25 16.93 -6.86 -9.66
C PRO A 25 17.54 -5.48 -9.93
N GLY A 26 18.77 -5.45 -10.45
CA GLY A 26 19.48 -4.22 -10.80
C GLY A 26 18.78 -3.38 -11.87
N ALA A 27 18.40 -4.03 -12.98
CA ALA A 27 17.61 -3.37 -14.03
C ALA A 27 16.23 -2.92 -13.52
N THR A 28 15.62 -3.68 -12.62
CA THR A 28 14.33 -3.35 -12.01
C THR A 28 14.44 -2.14 -11.09
N MET A 29 15.53 -2.02 -10.33
CA MET A 29 15.85 -0.82 -9.56
C MET A 29 16.02 0.40 -10.48
N ARG A 30 16.77 0.27 -11.58
CA ARG A 30 16.93 1.35 -12.56
C ARG A 30 15.58 1.83 -13.09
N LYS A 31 14.72 0.90 -13.54
CA LYS A 31 13.35 1.18 -14.00
C LYS A 31 12.61 2.04 -12.97
N TRP A 32 12.56 1.61 -11.71
CA TRP A 32 11.84 2.36 -10.68
C TRP A 32 12.44 3.73 -10.40
N ARG A 33 13.77 3.86 -10.38
CA ARG A 33 14.42 5.17 -10.24
C ARG A 33 14.03 6.12 -11.38
N GLU A 34 14.00 5.62 -12.62
CA GLU A 34 13.65 6.40 -13.81
C GLU A 34 12.17 6.79 -13.85
N LEU A 35 11.27 5.89 -13.46
CA LEU A 35 9.84 6.18 -13.31
C LEU A 35 9.59 7.33 -12.31
N PHE A 36 10.37 7.38 -11.23
CA PHE A 36 10.34 8.48 -10.26
C PHE A 36 11.07 9.75 -10.74
N ALA A 37 11.69 9.74 -11.93
CA ALA A 37 12.53 10.80 -12.46
C ALA A 37 13.62 11.25 -11.47
N VAL A 38 14.29 10.29 -10.83
CA VAL A 38 15.36 10.53 -9.86
C VAL A 38 16.72 10.21 -10.49
N SER A 39 17.70 11.11 -10.35
CA SER A 39 19.07 10.83 -10.78
C SER A 39 19.79 9.93 -9.78
N GLN A 40 20.81 9.18 -10.23
CA GLN A 40 21.63 8.35 -9.35
C GLN A 40 22.29 9.19 -8.22
N MET A 41 22.71 10.42 -8.53
CA MET A 41 23.31 11.35 -7.58
C MET A 41 22.33 11.72 -6.45
N ASN A 42 21.13 12.22 -6.80
CA ASN A 42 20.12 12.60 -5.82
C ASN A 42 19.70 11.40 -4.95
N LEU A 43 19.52 10.23 -5.57
CA LEU A 43 19.21 9.02 -4.83
C LEU A 43 20.32 8.62 -3.86
N SER A 44 21.58 8.71 -4.30
CA SER A 44 22.75 8.35 -3.50
C SER A 44 22.93 9.26 -2.29
N GLU A 45 22.67 10.56 -2.43
CA GLU A 45 22.66 11.53 -1.34
C GLU A 45 21.58 11.18 -0.31
N LYS A 46 20.34 10.93 -0.77
CA LYS A 46 19.24 10.54 0.13
C LYS A 46 19.50 9.21 0.82
N MET A 47 20.15 8.29 0.12
CA MET A 47 20.56 6.99 0.64
C MET A 47 21.89 7.05 1.40
N VAL A 48 22.57 8.18 1.54
CA VAL A 48 23.91 8.30 2.17
C VAL A 48 24.84 7.14 1.76
N VAL A 49 24.97 6.93 0.46
CA VAL A 49 25.88 5.97 -0.17
C VAL A 49 26.56 6.64 -1.36
N SER A 50 27.66 6.08 -1.85
CA SER A 50 28.26 6.55 -3.11
C SER A 50 27.31 6.30 -4.30
N SER A 51 27.25 7.24 -5.23
CA SER A 51 26.55 7.08 -6.51
C SER A 51 27.04 5.88 -7.32
N SER A 52 28.32 5.51 -7.16
CA SER A 52 28.91 4.32 -7.77
C SER A 52 28.22 3.03 -7.32
N ILE A 53 27.79 2.93 -6.06
CA ILE A 53 27.11 1.73 -5.53
C ILE A 53 25.76 1.54 -6.22
N ILE A 54 25.02 2.63 -6.45
CA ILE A 54 23.75 2.58 -7.17
C ILE A 54 24.01 2.16 -8.61
N SER A 55 25.00 2.77 -9.27
CA SER A 55 25.40 2.44 -10.63
C SER A 55 25.79 0.96 -10.78
N ASP A 56 26.56 0.41 -9.85
CA ASP A 56 26.99 -0.99 -9.86
C ASP A 56 25.84 -1.99 -9.76
N TYR A 57 24.82 -1.67 -8.96
CA TYR A 57 23.59 -2.48 -8.92
C TYR A 57 22.80 -2.33 -10.21
N GLU A 58 22.57 -1.11 -10.68
CA GLU A 58 21.77 -0.84 -11.88
C GLU A 58 22.40 -1.39 -13.16
N SER A 59 23.73 -1.51 -13.22
CA SER A 59 24.47 -2.10 -14.33
C SER A 59 24.67 -3.61 -14.18
N GLU A 60 24.07 -4.24 -13.17
CA GLU A 60 24.23 -5.66 -12.82
C GLU A 60 25.67 -6.12 -12.55
N ARG A 61 26.62 -5.18 -12.35
CA ARG A 61 27.98 -5.50 -11.92
C ARG A 61 27.97 -6.13 -10.54
N ARG A 62 27.04 -5.66 -9.68
CA ARG A 62 26.75 -6.26 -8.39
C ARG A 62 25.42 -7.00 -8.44
N LYS A 63 25.49 -8.32 -8.30
CA LYS A 63 24.29 -9.18 -8.28
C LYS A 63 23.54 -9.04 -6.96
N SER A 64 22.22 -9.11 -7.04
CA SER A 64 21.28 -9.28 -5.92
C SER A 64 21.47 -8.29 -4.74
N PRO A 65 20.76 -7.15 -4.74
CA PRO A 65 20.79 -6.22 -3.62
C PRO A 65 20.25 -6.88 -2.34
N GLY A 66 20.92 -6.66 -1.21
CA GLY A 66 20.46 -7.16 0.07
C GLY A 66 19.14 -6.50 0.51
N THR A 67 18.34 -7.18 1.32
CA THR A 67 17.02 -6.70 1.77
C THR A 67 17.06 -5.33 2.45
N ARG A 68 18.09 -5.06 3.26
CA ARG A 68 18.31 -3.73 3.88
C ARG A 68 18.56 -2.64 2.84
N PHE A 69 19.29 -2.96 1.77
CA PHE A 69 19.58 -2.02 0.69
C PHE A 69 18.31 -1.73 -0.12
N VAL A 70 17.55 -2.76 -0.50
CA VAL A 70 16.26 -2.60 -1.20
C VAL A 70 15.31 -1.75 -0.37
N ARG A 71 15.18 -2.03 0.93
CA ARG A 71 14.36 -1.22 1.84
C ARG A 71 14.79 0.26 1.80
N ARG A 72 16.09 0.54 1.96
CA ARG A 72 16.61 1.91 1.95
C ARG A 72 16.37 2.61 0.61
N PHE A 73 16.56 1.90 -0.50
CA PHE A 73 16.33 2.39 -1.86
C PHE A 73 14.86 2.81 -2.07
N VAL A 74 13.92 1.93 -1.71
CA VAL A 74 12.48 2.19 -1.88
C VAL A 74 12.04 3.39 -1.05
N TRP A 75 12.44 3.44 0.23
CA TRP A 75 12.09 4.58 1.09
C TRP A 75 12.74 5.89 0.64
N ALA A 76 13.95 5.85 0.09
CA ALA A 76 14.60 7.03 -0.45
C ALA A 76 13.85 7.58 -1.68
N LEU A 77 13.44 6.72 -2.62
CA LEU A 77 12.63 7.13 -3.78
C LEU A 77 11.32 7.80 -3.35
N LEU A 78 10.58 7.16 -2.45
CA LEU A 78 9.31 7.69 -1.95
C LEU A 78 9.50 9.02 -1.24
N LYS A 79 10.57 9.15 -0.43
CA LYS A 79 10.86 10.41 0.26
C LYS A 79 11.23 11.53 -0.71
N ILE A 80 11.97 11.23 -1.78
CA ILE A 80 12.28 12.23 -2.83
C ILE A 80 11.01 12.67 -3.56
N ASP A 81 10.10 11.76 -3.88
CA ASP A 81 8.80 12.13 -4.48
C ASP A 81 7.98 13.01 -3.53
N GLU A 82 7.91 12.65 -2.23
CA GLU A 82 7.26 13.46 -1.20
C GLU A 82 7.83 14.87 -1.11
N ASP A 83 9.16 15.00 -1.09
CA ASP A 83 9.85 16.29 -1.04
C ASP A 83 9.59 17.13 -2.32
N ARG A 84 9.24 16.49 -3.45
CA ARG A 84 8.84 17.12 -4.73
C ARG A 84 7.31 17.30 -4.86
N GLY A 85 6.58 17.10 -3.76
CA GLY A 85 5.13 17.29 -3.72
C GLY A 85 4.31 16.07 -4.10
N SER A 86 4.84 14.85 -4.04
CA SER A 86 4.13 13.56 -4.15
C SER A 86 3.43 13.29 -5.50
N ARG A 87 4.02 13.69 -6.62
CA ARG A 87 3.38 13.49 -7.94
C ARG A 87 3.18 12.00 -8.24
N PHE A 88 4.23 11.20 -8.11
CA PHE A 88 4.17 9.78 -8.46
C PHE A 88 3.27 9.00 -7.52
N ILE A 89 3.37 9.26 -6.20
CA ILE A 89 2.49 8.65 -5.20
C ILE A 89 1.02 8.96 -5.49
N ARG A 90 0.67 10.21 -5.86
CA ARG A 90 -0.72 10.58 -6.20
C ARG A 90 -1.20 9.95 -7.51
N GLU A 91 -0.35 9.86 -8.52
CA GLU A 91 -0.69 9.23 -9.79
C GLU A 91 -0.89 7.72 -9.62
N PHE A 92 -0.01 7.07 -8.86
CA PHE A 92 -0.17 5.67 -8.46
C PHE A 92 -1.44 5.47 -7.63
N ALA A 93 -1.75 6.38 -6.71
CA ALA A 93 -3.02 6.36 -5.97
C ALA A 93 -4.19 6.36 -6.95
N ARG A 94 -4.22 7.25 -7.95
CA ARG A 94 -5.32 7.29 -8.94
C ARG A 94 -5.44 6.01 -9.79
N LEU A 95 -4.33 5.37 -10.12
CA LEU A 95 -4.32 4.15 -10.93
C LEU A 95 -4.68 2.88 -10.13
N THR A 96 -4.46 2.90 -8.81
CA THR A 96 -4.68 1.74 -7.92
C THR A 96 -5.90 1.88 -7.03
N SER A 97 -6.37 3.11 -6.81
CA SER A 97 -7.69 3.39 -6.26
C SER A 97 -8.67 3.14 -7.38
N SER A 98 -9.52 2.14 -7.21
CA SER A 98 -10.71 2.08 -8.04
C SER A 98 -11.56 3.35 -7.81
N PRO A 99 -12.29 3.86 -8.82
CA PRO A 99 -12.80 5.24 -8.85
C PRO A 99 -13.95 5.54 -7.88
N SER A 100 -14.27 4.65 -6.95
CA SER A 100 -15.45 4.86 -6.13
C SER A 100 -15.17 5.84 -4.99
N THR A 101 -15.70 7.05 -5.15
CA THR A 101 -15.84 8.04 -4.07
C THR A 101 -16.66 7.52 -2.88
N ALA A 102 -17.29 6.34 -3.05
CA ALA A 102 -18.02 5.61 -2.05
C ALA A 102 -17.13 4.98 -0.97
N VAL A 103 -15.92 4.50 -1.30
CA VAL A 103 -15.03 3.91 -0.29
C VAL A 103 -14.21 5.01 0.38
N ILE A 104 -14.53 5.31 1.63
CA ILE A 104 -13.88 6.35 2.44
C ILE A 104 -12.53 5.86 2.98
N ASP A 105 -12.49 4.64 3.50
CA ASP A 105 -11.28 4.01 4.02
C ASP A 105 -11.35 2.50 3.82
N LEU A 106 -10.21 1.86 3.59
CA LEU A 106 -10.12 0.42 3.40
C LEU A 106 -8.84 -0.08 4.02
N ARG A 107 -8.94 -1.13 4.84
CA ARG A 107 -7.81 -1.63 5.57
C ARG A 107 -7.81 -3.13 5.75
N GLU A 108 -6.69 -3.75 5.36
CA GLU A 108 -6.35 -5.12 5.73
C GLU A 108 -5.54 -5.16 7.03
N PHE A 109 -5.86 -6.12 7.89
CA PHE A 109 -5.12 -6.43 9.11
C PHE A 109 -4.04 -7.47 8.82
N PRO A 110 -2.84 -7.31 9.41
CA PRO A 110 -1.76 -8.28 9.21
C PRO A 110 -2.00 -9.61 9.94
N ILE A 111 -2.93 -9.63 10.90
CA ILE A 111 -3.37 -10.80 11.67
C ILE A 111 -4.89 -10.68 11.90
N PRO A 112 -5.62 -11.79 12.07
CA PRO A 112 -7.03 -11.76 12.47
C PRO A 112 -7.23 -10.94 13.76
N VAL A 113 -8.28 -10.13 13.78
CA VAL A 113 -8.66 -9.28 14.92
C VAL A 113 -10.02 -9.70 15.43
N ARG A 114 -10.13 -10.02 16.72
CA ARG A 114 -11.44 -10.33 17.33
C ARG A 114 -12.40 -9.15 17.22
N VAL A 115 -13.64 -9.43 16.82
CA VAL A 115 -14.68 -8.41 16.63
C VAL A 115 -14.96 -7.63 17.91
N GLU A 116 -14.84 -8.24 19.08
CA GLU A 116 -14.95 -7.57 20.38
C GLU A 116 -14.02 -6.36 20.52
N TYR A 117 -12.78 -6.46 20.01
CA TYR A 117 -11.83 -5.35 20.03
C TYR A 117 -12.24 -4.24 19.07
N LEU A 118 -12.80 -4.61 17.91
CA LEU A 118 -13.32 -3.64 16.95
C LEU A 118 -14.52 -2.90 17.53
N CYS A 119 -15.50 -3.61 18.08
CA CYS A 119 -16.67 -3.04 18.77
C CYS A 119 -16.24 -2.09 19.88
N LYS A 120 -15.28 -2.48 20.73
CA LYS A 120 -14.75 -1.62 21.79
C LYS A 120 -14.10 -0.34 21.24
N ALA A 121 -13.35 -0.44 20.14
CA ALA A 121 -12.67 0.70 19.52
C ALA A 121 -13.66 1.72 18.93
N ILE A 122 -14.77 1.26 18.35
CA ILE A 122 -15.80 2.12 17.75
C ILE A 122 -16.96 2.44 18.71
N LYS A 123 -16.91 1.94 19.96
CA LYS A 123 -18.02 1.99 20.93
C LYS A 123 -19.33 1.40 20.36
N GLY A 124 -19.20 0.31 19.61
CA GLY A 124 -20.32 -0.40 18.99
C GLY A 124 -20.81 -1.58 19.83
N GLU A 125 -22.06 -1.97 19.60
CA GLU A 125 -22.73 -3.09 20.25
C GLU A 125 -23.21 -4.11 19.22
N ILE A 126 -23.24 -5.39 19.60
CA ILE A 126 -23.74 -6.46 18.72
C ILE A 126 -25.25 -6.51 18.85
N VAL A 127 -25.94 -6.09 17.79
CA VAL A 127 -27.41 -6.03 17.76
C VAL A 127 -28.06 -7.21 17.04
N ALA A 128 -27.29 -7.99 16.28
CA ALA A 128 -27.80 -9.09 15.47
C ALA A 128 -26.92 -10.34 15.60
N CYS A 129 -27.56 -11.52 15.58
CA CYS A 129 -26.91 -12.83 15.57
C CYS A 129 -25.78 -12.99 16.62
N PRO A 130 -26.04 -12.72 17.92
CA PRO A 130 -25.00 -12.71 18.96
C PRO A 130 -24.26 -14.05 19.12
N ASP A 131 -24.90 -15.17 18.75
CA ASP A 131 -24.29 -16.50 18.85
C ASP A 131 -23.60 -16.98 17.56
N LYS A 132 -23.76 -16.23 16.45
CA LYS A 132 -23.35 -16.65 15.10
C LYS A 132 -22.49 -15.64 14.35
N PHE A 133 -22.07 -14.55 14.99
CA PHE A 133 -21.21 -13.58 14.33
C PHE A 133 -19.79 -14.14 14.13
N VAL A 134 -19.13 -13.69 13.06
CA VAL A 134 -17.73 -14.06 12.78
C VAL A 134 -16.85 -13.56 13.92
N LYS A 135 -16.12 -14.46 14.59
CA LYS A 135 -15.35 -14.11 15.80
C LYS A 135 -14.17 -13.18 15.50
N GLU A 136 -13.61 -13.28 14.30
CA GLU A 136 -12.42 -12.53 13.88
C GLU A 136 -12.60 -11.95 12.49
N VAL A 137 -12.07 -10.76 12.28
CA VAL A 137 -12.04 -10.07 11.00
C VAL A 137 -10.60 -9.83 10.56
N LEU A 138 -10.36 -9.90 9.26
CA LEU A 138 -9.09 -9.65 8.60
C LEU A 138 -8.97 -8.22 8.07
N GLY A 139 -9.98 -7.38 8.25
CA GLY A 139 -9.92 -5.99 7.84
C GLY A 139 -11.23 -5.23 8.07
N TYR A 140 -11.29 -4.00 7.55
CA TYR A 140 -12.51 -3.22 7.46
C TYR A 140 -12.59 -2.38 6.18
N THR A 141 -13.81 -2.00 5.81
CA THR A 141 -14.10 -0.97 4.80
C THR A 141 -15.07 0.04 5.38
N VAL A 142 -14.75 1.33 5.28
CA VAL A 142 -15.67 2.44 5.57
C VAL A 142 -16.24 2.95 4.25
N VAL A 143 -17.56 3.01 4.16
CA VAL A 143 -18.30 3.30 2.93
C VAL A 143 -19.29 4.43 3.17
N ASP A 144 -19.26 5.44 2.30
CA ASP A 144 -20.31 6.46 2.17
C ASP A 144 -21.54 5.79 1.55
N SER A 145 -22.54 5.50 2.37
CA SER A 145 -23.71 4.70 1.96
C SER A 145 -24.50 5.36 0.84
N LYS A 146 -24.60 6.69 0.83
CA LYS A 146 -25.32 7.45 -0.20
C LYS A 146 -24.59 7.39 -1.53
N LYS A 147 -23.28 7.72 -1.53
CA LYS A 147 -22.47 7.62 -2.75
C LYS A 147 -22.35 6.20 -3.25
N ALA A 148 -22.30 5.20 -2.37
CA ALA A 148 -22.26 3.80 -2.76
C ALA A 148 -23.46 3.41 -3.61
N VAL A 149 -24.67 3.80 -3.19
CA VAL A 149 -25.91 3.52 -3.94
C VAL A 149 -25.95 4.29 -5.27
N GLU A 150 -25.44 5.52 -5.29
CA GLU A 150 -25.48 6.38 -6.49
C GLU A 150 -24.40 6.04 -7.53
N THR A 151 -23.23 5.59 -7.08
CA THR A 151 -22.01 5.53 -7.93
C THR A 151 -21.49 4.13 -8.19
N LEU A 152 -21.82 3.13 -7.38
CA LEU A 152 -21.31 1.77 -7.57
C LEU A 152 -22.26 0.96 -8.46
N SER A 153 -21.78 0.55 -9.63
CA SER A 153 -22.39 -0.52 -10.42
C SER A 153 -22.06 -1.90 -9.83
N GLY A 154 -22.78 -2.96 -10.26
CA GLY A 154 -22.66 -4.30 -9.65
C GLY A 154 -21.24 -4.89 -9.63
N LEU A 155 -20.39 -4.56 -10.62
CA LEU A 155 -18.98 -4.99 -10.62
C LEU A 155 -18.12 -4.14 -9.66
N GLU A 156 -18.45 -2.88 -9.45
CA GLU A 156 -17.71 -1.96 -8.58
C GLU A 156 -17.99 -2.22 -7.10
N TYR A 157 -19.12 -2.86 -6.77
CA TYR A 157 -19.41 -3.35 -5.41
C TYR A 157 -18.37 -4.32 -4.86
N SER A 158 -17.68 -5.06 -5.74
CA SER A 158 -16.63 -6.00 -5.35
C SER A 158 -15.48 -5.31 -4.58
N GLN A 159 -15.25 -4.02 -4.81
CA GLN A 159 -14.20 -3.23 -4.16
C GLN A 159 -14.40 -3.13 -2.65
N VAL A 160 -15.66 -3.17 -2.18
CA VAL A 160 -16.01 -3.07 -0.77
C VAL A 160 -15.46 -4.25 0.03
N PHE A 161 -15.21 -5.39 -0.62
CA PHE A 161 -14.67 -6.58 0.02
C PHE A 161 -13.13 -6.58 0.13
N GLY A 162 -12.41 -5.67 -0.53
CA GLY A 162 -10.94 -5.64 -0.47
C GLY A 162 -10.30 -6.97 -0.87
N ALA A 163 -9.32 -7.46 -0.10
CA ALA A 163 -8.64 -8.73 -0.37
C ALA A 163 -9.40 -9.97 0.13
N THR A 164 -10.34 -9.81 1.07
CA THR A 164 -11.10 -10.91 1.68
C THR A 164 -12.43 -10.42 2.22
N THR A 165 -13.46 -11.26 2.09
CA THR A 165 -14.81 -10.98 2.62
C THR A 165 -14.89 -11.06 4.14
N ASP A 166 -13.90 -11.67 4.80
CA ASP A 166 -13.85 -11.80 6.26
C ASP A 166 -13.46 -10.46 6.91
N ARG A 167 -14.34 -9.47 6.81
CA ARG A 167 -14.10 -8.10 7.27
C ARG A 167 -15.34 -7.42 7.78
N ALA A 168 -15.13 -6.31 8.48
CA ALA A 168 -16.22 -5.42 8.88
C ALA A 168 -16.53 -4.40 7.77
N LEU A 169 -17.80 -4.26 7.41
CA LEU A 169 -18.29 -3.17 6.57
C LEU A 169 -18.94 -2.10 7.46
N ILE A 170 -18.44 -0.88 7.34
CA ILE A 170 -18.86 0.26 8.16
C ILE A 170 -19.52 1.25 7.20
N PHE A 171 -20.81 1.48 7.38
CA PHE A 171 -21.57 2.41 6.56
C PHE A 171 -21.74 3.73 7.32
N THR A 172 -21.45 4.84 6.63
CA THR A 172 -21.66 6.20 7.12
C THR A 172 -22.64 6.96 6.26
#